data_AF-A0A453DWT2-F1
#
_entry.id   AF-A0A453DWT2-F1
#
_cell.length_a   1.000
_cell.length_b   1.000
_cell.length_c   1.000
_cell.angle_alpha   90.00
_cell.angle_beta   90.00
_cell.angle_gamma   90.00
#
_symmetry.space_group_name_H-M   'P 1'
#
loop_
_entity.id
_entity.type
_entity.pdbx_description
1 polymer ?
#
loop_
_entity_poly.entity_id
_entity_poly.type
_entity_poly.pdbx_seq_one_letter_code
_entity_poly.pdbx_strand_id
1 'polypeptide(L)' 'VGYCCRRIRFHKQRFPVQFSIEVIRARLQNDYYRTLDAVQHDATVMLANAKSCFSKSSVMTKKIHRLSEWVNDNIQSL' A
#
# COMPACT_ATOMS: atom_id res chain seq x y z
N VAL A 1 -16.11 6.63 -13.21
CA VAL A 1 -14.82 6.10 -12.72
C VAL A 1 -15.12 5.23 -11.51
N GLY A 2 -15.18 3.91 -11.70
CA GLY A 2 -15.93 2.99 -10.85
C GLY A 2 -15.21 2.52 -9.58
N TYR A 3 -15.98 2.49 -8.50
CA TYR A 3 -15.75 1.93 -7.16
C TYR A 3 -15.11 0.53 -7.13
N CYS A 4 -13.79 0.40 -7.33
CA CYS A 4 -13.10 -0.89 -7.14
C CYS A 4 -12.81 -1.27 -5.67
N CYS A 5 -13.47 -0.58 -4.72
CA CYS A 5 -13.34 -0.81 -3.28
C CYS A 5 -14.66 -1.33 -2.66
N ARG A 6 -15.22 -2.39 -3.24
CA ARG A 6 -16.34 -3.13 -2.62
C ARG A 6 -16.09 -4.64 -2.61
N ARG A 7 -14.99 -5.09 -1.99
CA ARG A 7 -14.81 -6.42 -1.37
C ARG A 7 -13.33 -6.74 -1.17
N ILE A 8 -12.74 -6.16 -0.13
CA ILE A 8 -11.62 -6.81 0.54
C ILE A 8 -11.90 -6.68 2.03
N ARG A 9 -12.48 -7.73 2.61
CA ARG A 9 -12.57 -7.88 4.06
C ARG A 9 -11.31 -8.61 4.50
N PHE A 10 -10.24 -7.89 4.80
CA PHE A 10 -9.32 -8.34 5.82
C PHE A 10 -9.99 -8.02 7.16
N HIS A 11 -10.23 -9.04 7.99
CA HIS A 11 -10.86 -8.90 9.30
C HIS A 11 -10.14 -7.77 10.07
N LYS A 12 -10.85 -6.66 10.34
CA LYS A 12 -10.43 -5.44 11.08
C LYS A 12 -9.74 -4.27 10.33
N GLN A 13 -10.16 -3.89 9.11
CA GLN A 13 -9.93 -2.51 8.65
C GLN A 13 -11.20 -1.88 8.07
N ARG A 14 -11.69 -0.82 8.72
CA ARG A 14 -13.01 -0.20 8.50
C ARG A 14 -13.03 0.79 7.34
N PHE A 15 -11.90 1.01 6.64
CA PHE A 15 -11.83 1.92 5.50
C PHE A 15 -11.15 1.25 4.31
N PRO A 16 -11.75 1.31 3.10
CA PRO A 16 -11.23 0.61 1.92
C PRO A 16 -9.82 1.07 1.46
N VAL A 17 -9.35 2.22 1.97
CA VAL A 17 -8.08 2.89 1.60
C VAL A 17 -7.40 3.42 2.87
N GLN A 18 -7.08 2.57 3.86
CA GLN A 18 -6.43 3.06 5.09
C GLN A 18 -5.01 3.61 4.85
N PHE A 19 -4.34 3.17 3.78
CA PHE A 19 -2.97 3.57 3.48
C PHE A 19 -2.89 3.95 2.02
N SER A 20 -2.99 5.25 1.74
CA SER A 20 -2.51 5.83 0.48
C SER A 20 -1.06 6.26 0.66
N ILE A 21 -0.35 6.47 -0.45
CA ILE A 21 1.01 7.00 -0.42
C ILE A 21 1.08 8.36 0.31
N GLU A 22 0.01 9.15 0.23
CA GLU A 22 -0.10 10.46 0.90
C GLU A 22 -0.18 10.31 2.42
N VAL A 23 -0.93 9.31 2.92
CA VAL A 23 -1.01 9.00 4.35
C VAL A 23 0.33 8.51 4.89
N ILE A 24 0.99 7.60 4.17
CA ILE A 24 2.32 7.09 4.56
C ILE A 24 3.33 8.24 4.58
N ARG A 25 3.31 9.11 3.58
CA ARG A 25 4.17 10.31 3.53
C ARG A 25 3.89 11.25 4.70
N ALA A 26 2.64 11.55 5.00
CA ALA A 26 2.29 12.40 6.13
C ALA A 26 2.77 11.80 7.46
N ARG A 27 2.64 10.49 7.65
CA ARG A 27 3.15 9.79 8.84
C ARG A 27 4.67 9.87 8.97
N LEU A 28 5.40 9.69 7.86
CA LEU A 28 6.85 9.87 7.85
C LEU A 28 7.25 11.31 8.21
N GLN A 29 6.56 12.31 7.68
CA GLN A 29 6.83 13.73 7.95
C GLN A 29 6.52 14.17 9.37
N ASN A 30 5.68 13.42 10.09
CA ASN A 30 5.29 13.71 11.47
C ASN A 30 5.94 12.75 12.48
N ASP A 31 7.02 12.07 12.09
CA ASP A 31 7.76 11.10 12.94
C ASP A 31 6.84 10.05 13.60
N TYR A 32 5.74 9.68 12.91
CA TYR A 32 4.74 8.79 13.46
C TYR A 32 5.27 7.36 13.63
N TYR A 33 6.08 6.90 12.68
CA TYR A 33 6.63 5.56 12.69
C TYR A 33 7.83 5.48 13.62
N ARG A 34 7.75 4.59 14.61
CA ARG A 34 8.83 4.33 15.57
C ARG A 34 9.85 3.32 15.08
N THR A 35 9.48 2.51 14.08
CA THR A 35 10.31 1.43 13.53
C THR A 35 10.14 1.34 12.03
N LEU A 36 11.17 0.83 11.35
CA LEU A 36 11.14 0.56 9.91
C LEU A 36 10.05 -0.46 9.56
N ASP A 37 9.88 -1.49 10.40
CA ASP A 37 8.84 -2.52 10.26
C ASP A 37 7.42 -1.93 10.15
N ALA A 38 7.13 -0.84 10.87
CA ALA A 38 5.82 -0.20 10.82
C ALA A 38 5.58 0.49 9.47
N VAL A 39 6.62 1.12 8.90
CA VAL A 39 6.56 1.71 7.55
C VAL A 39 6.39 0.61 6.50
N GLN A 40 7.16 -0.47 6.64
CA GLN A 40 7.12 -1.62 5.73
C GLN A 40 5.75 -2.30 5.73
N HIS A 41 5.13 -2.43 6.91
CA HIS A 41 3.79 -2.99 7.04
C HIS A 41 2.76 -2.14 6.27
N ASP A 42 2.71 -0.83 6.53
CA ASP A 42 1.75 0.06 5.90
C ASP A 42 1.95 0.15 4.38
N ALA A 43 3.20 0.17 3.91
CA ALA A 43 3.53 0.10 2.48
C ALA A 43 3.06 -1.22 1.84
N THR A 44 3.26 -2.34 2.53
CA THR A 44 2.82 -3.67 2.08
C THR A 44 1.29 -3.75 1.96
N VAL A 45 0.57 -3.24 2.97
CA VAL A 45 -0.90 -3.21 2.96
C VAL A 45 -1.42 -2.29 1.85
N MET A 46 -0.83 -1.11 1.64
CA MET A 46 -1.16 -0.23 0.52
C MET A 46 -1.01 -0.96 -0.83
N LEU A 47 0.11 -1.64 -1.05
CA LEU A 47 0.38 -2.36 -2.28
C LEU A 47 -0.58 -3.53 -2.49
N ALA A 48 -0.88 -4.31 -1.44
CA ALA A 48 -1.85 -5.40 -1.51
C ALA A 48 -3.26 -4.89 -1.87
N ASN A 49 -3.68 -3.78 -1.26
CA ASN A 49 -4.94 -3.12 -1.59
C ASN A 49 -4.96 -2.60 -3.03
N ALA A 50 -3.87 -1.99 -3.49
CA ALA A 50 -3.73 -1.52 -4.86
C ALA A 50 -3.80 -2.68 -5.86
N LYS A 51 -3.09 -3.80 -5.62
CA LYS A 51 -3.12 -4.99 -6.49
C LYS A 51 -4.54 -5.52 -6.66
N SER A 52 -5.30 -5.60 -5.58
CA SER A 52 -6.68 -6.08 -5.63
C SER A 52 -7.63 -5.10 -6.32
N CYS A 53 -7.51 -3.80 -5.99
CA CYS A 53 -8.29 -2.71 -6.59
C CYS A 53 -8.09 -2.63 -8.12
N PHE A 54 -6.85 -2.84 -8.59
CA PHE A 54 -6.47 -2.73 -9.99
C PHE A 54 -6.29 -4.09 -10.69
N SER A 55 -6.74 -5.18 -10.08
CA SER A 55 -6.59 -6.55 -10.60
C SER A 55 -7.03 -6.73 -12.05
N LYS A 56 -8.03 -5.97 -12.51
CA LYS A 56 -8.56 -6.01 -13.89
C LYS A 56 -7.77 -5.18 -14.91
N SER A 57 -6.82 -4.36 -14.46
CA SER A 57 -6.05 -3.46 -15.31
C SER A 57 -4.60 -3.94 -15.41
N SER A 58 -4.28 -4.64 -16.49
CA SER A 58 -2.93 -5.20 -16.73
C SER A 58 -1.81 -4.14 -16.67
N VAL A 59 -2.06 -2.94 -17.18
CA VAL A 59 -1.11 -1.81 -17.14
C VAL A 59 -0.81 -1.42 -15.69
N MET A 60 -1.87 -1.27 -14.88
CA MET A 60 -1.73 -0.84 -13.49
C MET A 60 -1.14 -1.93 -12.62
N THR A 61 -1.53 -3.19 -12.80
CA THR A 61 -0.93 -4.34 -12.11
C THR A 61 0.58 -4.42 -12.34
N LYS A 62 1.05 -4.21 -13.57
CA LYS A 62 2.49 -4.14 -13.88
C LYS A 62 3.20 -3.00 -13.14
N LYS A 63 2.58 -1.81 -13.08
CA LYS A 63 3.13 -0.67 -12.34
C LYS A 63 3.22 -0.96 -10.84
N ILE A 64 2.17 -1.54 -10.26
CA ILE A 64 2.13 -1.90 -8.84
C ILE A 64 3.13 -3.02 -8.51
N HIS A 65 3.34 -3.97 -9.43
CA HIS A 65 4.37 -5.00 -9.28
C HIS A 65 5.77 -4.39 -9.17
N ARG A 66 6.15 -3.54 -10.13
CA ARG A 66 7.44 -2.83 -10.13
C ARG A 66 7.62 -1.98 -8.88
N LEU A 67 6.57 -1.31 -8.42
CA LEU A 67 6.61 -0.55 -7.18
C LEU A 67 6.81 -1.47 -5.97
N SER A 68 6.22 -2.67 -5.97
CA SER A 68 6.43 -3.64 -4.89
C SER A 68 7.87 -4.14 -4.82
N GLU A 69 8.47 -4.43 -5.97
CA GLU A 69 9.89 -4.83 -6.06
C GLU A 69 10.79 -3.72 -5.55
N TRP A 70 10.59 -2.48 -6.04
CA TRP A 70 11.36 -1.33 -5.58
C TRP A 70 11.23 -1.11 -4.06
N VAL A 71 10.02 -1.22 -3.50
CA VAL A 71 9.80 -1.10 -2.06
C VAL A 71 10.56 -2.20 -1.30
N ASN A 72 10.53 -3.44 -1.80
CA ASN A 72 11.24 -4.54 -1.18
C ASN A 72 12.75 -4.30 -1.18
N ASP A 73 13.31 -3.91 -2.33
CA ASP A 73 14.75 -3.73 -2.52
C ASP A 73 15.30 -2.55 -1.71
N ASN A 74 14.52 -1.48 -1.53
CA ASN A 74 14.99 -0.26 -0.86
C ASN A 74 14.66 -0.25 0.64
N ILE A 75 13.58 -0.90 1.09
CA ILE A 75 13.23 -0.95 2.51
C ILE A 75 13.94 -2.11 3.22
N GLN A 76 14.15 -3.26 2.57
CA GLN A 76 14.89 -4.37 3.21
C GLN A 76 16.41 -4.15 3.25
N SER A 77 16.92 -3.20 2.47
CA SER A 77 18.35 -2.85 2.45
C SER A 77 18.76 -1.83 3.52
N LEU A 78 17.82 -1.34 4.33
CA LEU A 78 18.02 -0.32 5.37
C LEU A 78 18.11 -0.97 6.76
#